data_AF-G1XN74-F1
#
_entry.id   AF-G1XN74-F1
#
_cell.length_a   1.000
_cell.length_b   1.000
_cell.length_c   1.000
_cell.angle_alpha   90.00
_cell.angle_beta   90.00
_cell.angle_gamma   90.00
#
_symmetry.space_group_name_H-M   'P 1'
#
loop_
_entity.id
_entity.type
_entity.pdbx_description
1 polymer ?
#
loop_
_entity_poly.entity_id
_entity_poly.type
_entity_poly.pdbx_seq_one_letter_code
_entity_poly.pdbx_strand_id
1 'polypeptide(L)'
;MAEHSYYYISKISRLAFYTICYLIAWVDVVTAKPDCNAENIVLRYQRDFDNLVRGCTELGGNLGISIAFDSIYISGVERIRGNLFVKDGLSESGNMTKVGNPAQRAIKFASLTKIDGNFDVSKFGKNVPYNYSDPYLDFFRPVDVGGRVSIHDTSLSLVSLKIGTCEKATFSDNIGLTIRLSSLPLGVNELELYGNTFSLAVDEVVPVYYFPDISEMDKEIYMEASSLSLGDIDSALDPVYAGLRMPKLERIPKIYVKEAPSVELPNIQNISDTLQLVNLKATKLEYPDLVNIGSHNNGSFLVENAKKLFKVDVPALETVQGDLNFTGNTLLKDIGGFGSLKSVSRDMFFEGPIWSLTFPKLNNVGGNFIIRSSAPFNCTPWNEKQIRTRFAKGDYVCDSEIDPRSLEAGFDGSSVGQDLPGDEPTPTPPNRTPVIVGASVGGVVAIIGIMIAVFFFRRRPRKFPDLLPGIAMPELANKEAPLYEIDAKKTEITAEAVGYIPPTEVPGDFKAIEMPVLDAIPVEIDGRELFRPPLPAFVRDSRFNRKQQNIDKDNNGSTRIPAGEGGRDSWKPHDEAAFSSDRRQYLNNSQFQNGSTE
;
A
#
# COMPACT_ATOMS: atom_id res chain seq x y z
N MET A 1 60.10 -28.85 63.32
CA MET A 1 59.36 -29.30 62.10
C MET A 1 57.84 -29.15 62.23
N ALA A 2 57.24 -29.16 63.43
CA ALA A 2 55.79 -29.01 63.58
C ALA A 2 55.24 -27.60 63.24
N GLU A 3 55.97 -26.52 63.56
CA GLU A 3 55.47 -25.14 63.34
C GLU A 3 55.46 -24.69 61.87
N HIS A 4 56.38 -25.18 61.04
CA HIS A 4 56.37 -24.90 59.60
C HIS A 4 55.22 -25.58 58.85
N SER A 5 54.66 -26.66 59.42
CA SER A 5 53.55 -27.40 58.81
C SER A 5 52.22 -26.65 58.96
N TYR A 6 52.03 -25.92 60.06
CA TYR A 6 50.79 -25.18 60.35
C TYR A 6 50.60 -23.97 59.43
N TYR A 7 51.69 -23.29 59.07
CA TYR A 7 51.64 -22.13 58.18
C TYR A 7 51.21 -22.51 56.76
N TYR A 8 51.67 -23.66 56.26
CA TYR A 8 51.30 -24.14 54.92
C TYR A 8 49.83 -24.58 54.84
N ILE A 9 49.32 -25.27 55.88
CA ILE A 9 47.92 -25.71 55.93
C ILE A 9 46.97 -24.51 55.98
N SER A 10 47.32 -23.44 56.71
CA SER A 10 46.53 -22.19 56.78
C SER A 10 46.47 -21.42 55.45
N LYS A 11 47.56 -21.41 54.67
CA LYS A 11 47.55 -20.76 53.34
C LYS A 11 46.72 -21.53 52.33
N ILE A 12 46.81 -22.87 52.35
CA ILE A 12 46.03 -23.74 51.46
C ILE A 12 44.54 -23.66 51.79
N SER A 13 44.17 -23.61 53.07
CA SER A 13 42.76 -23.49 53.46
C SER A 13 42.13 -22.16 53.04
N ARG A 14 42.87 -21.05 53.15
CA ARG A 14 42.40 -19.74 52.65
C ARG A 14 42.26 -19.73 51.13
N LEU A 15 43.22 -20.28 50.40
CA LEU A 15 43.15 -20.35 48.93
C LEU A 15 41.96 -21.19 48.47
N ALA A 16 41.74 -22.35 49.10
CA ALA A 16 40.60 -23.22 48.85
C ALA A 16 39.27 -22.50 49.11
N PHE A 17 39.18 -21.74 50.21
CA PHE A 17 37.99 -20.97 50.54
C PHE A 17 37.70 -19.87 49.51
N TYR A 18 38.72 -19.13 49.05
CA TYR A 18 38.54 -18.14 47.99
C TYR A 18 38.12 -18.77 46.66
N THR A 19 38.68 -19.91 46.27
CA THR A 19 38.25 -20.61 45.06
C THR A 19 36.83 -21.16 45.17
N ILE A 20 36.42 -21.65 46.35
CA ILE A 20 35.04 -22.13 46.57
C ILE A 20 34.06 -20.96 46.55
N CYS A 21 34.35 -19.84 47.21
CA CYS A 21 33.51 -18.65 47.13
C CYS A 21 33.43 -18.08 45.71
N TYR A 22 34.53 -18.11 44.94
CA TYR A 22 34.53 -17.67 43.55
C TYR A 22 33.71 -18.61 42.65
N LEU A 23 33.77 -19.93 42.89
CA LEU A 23 32.96 -20.93 42.19
C LEU A 23 31.48 -20.81 42.55
N ILE A 24 31.12 -20.60 43.82
CA ILE A 24 29.72 -20.41 44.25
C ILE A 24 29.15 -19.11 43.66
N ALA A 25 29.91 -18.01 43.70
CA ALA A 25 29.49 -16.76 43.05
C ALA A 25 29.36 -16.91 41.53
N TRP A 26 30.19 -17.73 40.88
CA TRP A 26 30.03 -18.07 39.46
C TRP A 26 28.82 -18.95 39.19
N VAL A 27 28.47 -19.87 40.09
CA VAL A 27 27.30 -20.75 39.93
C VAL A 27 26.00 -19.96 40.12
N ASP A 28 25.94 -19.04 41.09
CA ASP A 28 24.74 -18.22 41.35
C ASP A 28 24.49 -17.18 40.23
N VAL A 29 25.54 -16.72 39.54
CA VAL A 29 25.42 -15.82 38.37
C VAL A 29 24.92 -16.56 37.12
N VAL A 30 24.94 -17.90 37.10
CA VAL A 30 24.61 -18.71 35.91
C VAL A 30 23.18 -19.28 35.91
N THR A 31 22.38 -19.10 36.96
CA THR A 31 21.04 -19.74 37.04
C THR A 31 19.88 -18.84 37.45
N ALA A 32 19.90 -17.54 37.13
CA ALA A 32 18.65 -16.79 37.10
C ALA A 32 17.82 -17.32 35.92
N LYS A 33 16.80 -18.13 36.20
CA LYS A 33 15.87 -18.63 35.17
C LYS A 33 15.21 -17.42 34.49
N PRO A 34 15.15 -17.36 33.15
CA PRO A 34 14.51 -16.26 32.46
C PRO A 34 13.04 -16.19 32.89
N ASP A 35 12.56 -14.98 33.22
CA ASP A 35 11.15 -14.74 33.52
C ASP A 35 10.37 -14.60 32.20
N CYS A 36 10.07 -15.75 31.61
CA CYS A 36 9.31 -15.81 30.37
C CYS A 36 7.86 -15.31 30.53
N ASN A 37 7.39 -15.00 31.75
CA ASN A 37 6.01 -14.58 32.02
C ASN A 37 5.92 -13.12 32.52
N ALA A 38 7.00 -12.35 32.44
CA ALA A 38 6.98 -10.94 32.79
C ALA A 38 5.92 -10.18 31.96
N GLU A 39 5.18 -9.26 32.60
CA GLU A 39 4.13 -8.49 31.91
C GLU A 39 4.69 -7.58 30.80
N ASN A 40 5.90 -7.06 30.96
CA ASN A 40 6.57 -6.21 29.98
C ASN A 40 8.09 -6.46 30.00
N ILE A 41 8.65 -6.82 28.85
CA ILE A 41 10.08 -7.01 28.65
C ILE A 41 10.58 -5.92 27.73
N VAL A 42 11.64 -5.19 28.12
CA VAL A 42 12.25 -4.15 27.29
C VAL A 42 13.70 -4.52 26.97
N LEU A 43 14.00 -4.70 25.69
CA LEU A 43 15.35 -4.99 25.19
C LEU A 43 15.99 -3.69 24.69
N ARG A 44 17.08 -3.27 25.32
CA ARG A 44 17.89 -2.12 24.89
C ARG A 44 19.13 -2.55 24.13
N TYR A 45 19.69 -3.69 24.53
CA TYR A 45 20.89 -4.29 23.96
C TYR A 45 20.71 -5.81 23.76
N GLN A 46 21.56 -6.43 22.95
CA GLN A 46 21.60 -7.90 22.82
C GLN A 46 21.77 -8.61 24.16
N ARG A 47 22.54 -8.01 25.09
CA ARG A 47 22.75 -8.55 26.44
C ARG A 47 21.45 -8.67 27.24
N ASP A 48 20.49 -7.78 27.03
CA ASP A 48 19.19 -7.86 27.72
C ASP A 48 18.43 -9.09 27.27
N PHE A 49 18.51 -9.43 25.97
CA PHE A 49 17.94 -10.67 25.46
C PHE A 49 18.65 -11.89 26.06
N ASP A 50 19.99 -11.88 26.05
CA ASP A 50 20.80 -12.99 26.57
C ASP A 50 20.53 -13.27 28.05
N ASN A 51 20.19 -12.23 28.84
CA ASN A 51 19.93 -12.32 30.28
C ASN A 51 18.46 -12.58 30.63
N LEU A 52 17.51 -11.93 29.94
CA LEU A 52 16.10 -11.92 30.33
C LEU A 52 15.25 -12.92 29.56
N VAL A 53 15.63 -13.21 28.31
CA VAL A 53 14.77 -13.92 27.35
C VAL A 53 15.37 -15.24 26.89
N ARG A 54 16.70 -15.39 26.92
CA ARG A 54 17.36 -16.58 26.39
C ARG A 54 16.87 -17.86 27.07
N GLY A 55 16.32 -18.76 26.26
CA GLY A 55 15.72 -20.02 26.72
C GLY A 55 14.20 -20.01 26.79
N CYS A 56 13.55 -18.85 26.62
CA CYS A 56 12.11 -18.78 26.44
C CYS A 56 11.73 -19.14 25.00
N THR A 57 10.81 -20.10 24.85
CA THR A 57 10.14 -20.38 23.57
C THR A 57 8.92 -19.50 23.37
N GLU A 58 8.23 -19.17 24.47
CA GLU A 58 7.13 -18.22 24.49
C GLU A 58 7.41 -17.11 25.49
N LEU A 59 7.06 -15.88 25.12
CA LEU A 59 7.10 -14.73 26.01
C LEU A 59 5.67 -14.33 26.38
N GLY A 60 5.39 -14.29 27.68
CA GLY A 60 4.25 -13.59 28.25
C GLY A 60 4.42 -12.08 28.12
N GLY A 61 3.30 -11.36 28.15
CA GLY A 61 3.32 -9.90 28.16
C GLY A 61 3.79 -9.24 26.86
N ASN A 62 4.11 -7.96 26.95
CA ASN A 62 4.58 -7.15 25.83
C ASN A 62 6.11 -7.20 25.70
N LEU A 63 6.61 -7.22 24.46
CA LEU A 63 8.03 -7.09 24.16
C LEU A 63 8.30 -5.72 23.51
N GLY A 64 9.05 -4.85 24.19
CA GLY A 64 9.54 -3.60 23.65
C GLY A 64 11.02 -3.70 23.25
N ILE A 65 11.38 -3.19 22.08
CA ILE A 65 12.76 -3.11 21.60
C ILE A 65 13.14 -1.65 21.41
N SER A 66 14.12 -1.20 22.18
CA SER A 66 14.66 0.16 22.20
C SER A 66 16.10 0.16 21.70
N ILE A 67 16.34 0.34 20.40
CA ILE A 67 17.71 0.28 19.91
C ILE A 67 18.47 1.59 20.17
N ALA A 68 19.36 1.55 21.16
CA ALA A 68 20.38 2.57 21.36
C ALA A 68 21.73 2.10 20.77
N PHE A 69 21.76 1.80 19.47
CA PHE A 69 22.97 1.70 18.62
C PHE A 69 23.54 0.31 18.21
N ASP A 70 22.94 -0.84 18.54
CA ASP A 70 23.40 -2.17 18.05
C ASP A 70 22.31 -3.00 17.34
N SER A 71 22.74 -4.04 16.61
CA SER A 71 21.84 -5.09 16.09
C SER A 71 21.36 -6.03 17.22
N ILE A 72 20.11 -6.47 17.12
CA ILE A 72 19.49 -7.42 18.06
C ILE A 72 19.06 -8.66 17.26
N TYR A 73 19.55 -9.82 17.68
CA TYR A 73 19.21 -11.13 17.13
C TYR A 73 18.43 -11.94 18.16
N ILE A 74 17.14 -12.12 17.89
CA ILE A 74 16.20 -12.86 18.74
C ILE A 74 16.03 -14.26 18.13
N SER A 75 16.49 -15.27 18.86
CA SER A 75 16.39 -16.68 18.46
C SER A 75 15.76 -17.52 19.56
N GLY A 76 15.07 -18.59 19.19
CA GLY A 76 14.40 -19.48 20.15
C GLY A 76 13.01 -19.00 20.60
N VAL A 77 12.73 -17.70 20.61
CA VAL A 77 11.37 -17.19 20.87
C VAL A 77 10.50 -17.41 19.63
N GLU A 78 9.47 -18.25 19.77
CA GLU A 78 8.52 -18.61 18.72
C GLU A 78 7.21 -17.82 18.83
N ARG A 79 6.80 -17.45 20.04
CA ARG A 79 5.54 -16.74 20.29
C ARG A 79 5.69 -15.60 21.30
N ILE A 80 5.02 -14.48 21.03
CA ILE A 80 4.80 -13.39 21.99
C ILE A 80 3.30 -13.33 22.30
N ARG A 81 2.91 -13.51 23.57
CA ARG A 81 1.51 -13.53 24.02
C ARG A 81 0.90 -12.12 24.26
N GLY A 82 1.64 -11.08 23.92
CA GLY A 82 1.20 -9.68 23.97
C GLY A 82 1.63 -8.92 22.72
N ASN A 83 1.91 -7.62 22.89
CA ASN A 83 2.31 -6.75 21.79
C ASN A 83 3.83 -6.77 21.58
N LEU A 84 4.27 -6.54 20.34
CA LEU A 84 5.66 -6.27 19.98
C LEU A 84 5.82 -4.82 19.56
N PHE A 85 6.65 -4.06 20.26
CA PHE A 85 6.96 -2.66 19.96
C PHE A 85 8.43 -2.51 19.58
N VAL A 86 8.72 -1.78 18.50
CA VAL A 86 10.07 -1.42 18.08
C VAL A 86 10.13 0.09 17.93
N LYS A 87 10.96 0.76 18.74
CA LYS A 87 11.03 2.23 18.72
C LYS A 87 12.44 2.76 18.96
N ASP A 88 12.85 3.74 18.16
CA ASP A 88 14.08 4.50 18.45
C ASP A 88 13.88 5.32 19.73
N GLY A 89 14.77 5.13 20.70
CA GLY A 89 14.84 5.96 21.90
C GLY A 89 13.64 5.81 22.85
N LEU A 90 13.35 4.60 23.33
CA LEU A 90 12.60 4.43 24.59
C LEU A 90 13.50 4.88 25.77
N SER A 91 13.89 6.15 25.75
CA SER A 91 14.56 6.84 26.84
C SER A 91 13.52 7.73 27.50
N GLU A 92 13.06 7.32 28.67
CA GLU A 92 12.58 8.30 29.64
C GLU A 92 13.78 9.18 29.98
N SER A 93 13.83 10.40 29.43
CA SER A 93 14.55 11.52 30.05
C SER A 93 16.07 11.29 30.34
N GLY A 94 16.85 10.80 29.37
CA GLY A 94 18.31 10.64 29.57
C GLY A 94 19.15 11.08 28.38
N ASN A 95 19.90 12.18 28.54
CA ASN A 95 20.96 12.63 27.65
C ASN A 95 22.01 11.51 27.47
N MET A 96 21.98 10.80 26.33
CA MET A 96 23.00 9.81 25.99
C MET A 96 24.05 10.41 25.05
N THR A 97 25.31 10.42 25.50
CA THR A 97 26.49 10.72 24.70
C THR A 97 26.82 9.56 23.76
N LYS A 98 26.88 9.84 22.45
CA LYS A 98 27.21 8.88 21.37
C LYS A 98 28.62 8.33 21.54
N VAL A 99 28.77 7.02 21.76
CA VAL A 99 30.02 6.28 21.52
C VAL A 99 29.66 4.86 21.02
N GLY A 100 29.86 4.59 19.73
CA GLY A 100 29.65 3.27 19.12
C GLY A 100 29.79 3.33 17.60
N ASN A 101 30.49 2.36 17.03
CA ASN A 101 30.74 2.25 15.59
C ASN A 101 29.46 1.78 14.86
N PRO A 102 28.83 2.59 13.98
CA PRO A 102 27.45 2.42 13.50
C PRO A 102 27.26 1.38 12.38
N ALA A 103 28.05 0.31 12.36
CA ALA A 103 27.94 -0.71 11.32
C ALA A 103 26.69 -1.60 11.57
N GLN A 104 25.61 -1.31 10.82
CA GLN A 104 24.36 -2.07 10.67
C GLN A 104 23.45 -2.17 11.92
N ARG A 105 22.35 -1.39 11.89
CA ARG A 105 21.21 -1.57 12.79
C ARG A 105 20.27 -2.61 12.22
N ALA A 106 20.23 -3.79 12.82
CA ALA A 106 19.39 -4.89 12.37
C ALA A 106 18.59 -5.45 13.53
N ILE A 107 17.29 -5.67 13.32
CA ILE A 107 16.48 -6.50 14.21
C ILE A 107 16.10 -7.75 13.44
N LYS A 108 16.47 -8.90 13.99
CA LYS A 108 16.26 -10.20 13.35
C LYS A 108 15.51 -11.13 14.28
N PHE A 109 14.42 -11.69 13.78
CA PHE A 109 13.67 -12.75 14.44
C PHE A 109 13.85 -14.06 13.68
N ALA A 110 14.63 -14.97 14.25
CA ALA A 110 14.96 -16.23 13.60
C ALA A 110 13.87 -17.30 13.75
N SER A 111 13.21 -17.31 14.92
CA SER A 111 12.27 -18.36 15.32
C SER A 111 10.84 -17.87 15.49
N LEU A 112 10.60 -16.56 15.55
CA LEU A 112 9.27 -16.00 15.82
C LEU A 112 8.31 -16.39 14.69
N THR A 113 7.15 -16.92 15.07
CA THR A 113 6.07 -17.28 14.15
C THR A 113 4.72 -16.73 14.58
N LYS A 114 4.59 -16.20 15.80
CA LYS A 114 3.31 -15.68 16.29
C LYS A 114 3.45 -14.50 17.26
N ILE A 115 2.61 -13.49 17.10
CA ILE A 115 2.39 -12.37 18.02
C ILE A 115 0.90 -12.34 18.28
N ASP A 116 0.45 -12.60 19.51
CA ASP A 116 -0.99 -12.63 19.82
C ASP A 116 -1.60 -11.22 19.85
N GLY A 117 -0.80 -10.18 20.12
CA GLY A 117 -1.22 -8.77 20.13
C GLY A 117 -0.90 -8.01 18.84
N ASN A 118 -0.63 -6.71 19.00
CA ASN A 118 -0.22 -5.82 17.91
C ASN A 118 1.30 -5.86 17.69
N PHE A 119 1.70 -5.54 16.46
CA PHE A 119 3.09 -5.32 16.10
C PHE A 119 3.26 -3.88 15.61
N ASP A 120 4.04 -3.08 16.34
CA ASP A 120 4.21 -1.64 16.07
C ASP A 120 5.70 -1.32 15.94
N VAL A 121 6.07 -0.67 14.83
CA VAL A 121 7.40 -0.11 14.59
C VAL A 121 7.26 1.37 14.37
N SER A 122 7.85 2.19 15.25
CA SER A 122 7.75 3.64 15.16
C SER A 122 9.09 4.36 15.31
N LYS A 123 9.31 5.43 14.52
CA LYS A 123 10.50 6.30 14.58
C LYS A 123 11.85 5.60 14.32
N PHE A 124 11.84 4.32 13.96
CA PHE A 124 13.05 3.51 13.78
C PHE A 124 13.87 4.02 12.60
N GLY A 125 15.13 4.40 12.84
CA GLY A 125 16.03 4.87 11.78
C GLY A 125 15.94 6.36 11.44
N LYS A 126 14.94 7.10 11.95
CA LYS A 126 14.65 8.50 11.56
C LYS A 126 15.82 9.48 11.78
N ASN A 127 16.73 9.14 12.70
CA ASN A 127 17.88 9.96 13.06
C ASN A 127 19.22 9.42 12.52
N VAL A 128 19.20 8.45 11.61
CA VAL A 128 20.41 7.89 11.02
C VAL A 128 20.83 8.77 9.83
N PRO A 129 22.03 9.38 9.86
CA PRO A 129 22.55 10.11 8.70
C PRO A 129 22.65 9.20 7.46
N TYR A 130 22.39 9.72 6.27
CA TYR A 130 22.37 8.99 4.99
C TYR A 130 23.64 8.19 4.62
N ASN A 131 24.73 8.29 5.39
CA ASN A 131 26.01 7.62 5.11
C ASN A 131 26.15 6.25 5.80
N TYR A 132 25.10 5.73 6.44
CA TYR A 132 25.16 4.46 7.17
C TYR A 132 24.35 3.39 6.46
N SER A 133 24.78 2.13 6.63
CA SER A 133 24.00 0.98 6.21
C SER A 133 22.59 1.07 6.80
N ASP A 134 21.60 1.04 5.93
CA ASP A 134 20.24 1.31 6.31
C ASP A 134 19.73 0.33 7.37
N PRO A 135 18.89 0.81 8.31
CA PRO A 135 18.28 -0.04 9.30
C PRO A 135 17.31 -1.02 8.62
N TYR A 136 17.36 -2.29 9.01
CA TYR A 136 16.45 -3.32 8.49
C TYR A 136 15.85 -4.18 9.61
N LEU A 137 14.65 -4.68 9.32
CA LEU A 137 13.86 -5.54 10.19
C LEU A 137 13.48 -6.79 9.39
N ASP A 138 13.86 -7.95 9.92
CA ASP A 138 13.78 -9.21 9.19
C ASP A 138 13.18 -10.33 10.06
N PHE A 139 12.16 -10.99 9.51
CA PHE A 139 11.55 -12.19 10.05
C PHE A 139 11.91 -13.37 9.16
N PHE A 140 12.67 -14.33 9.70
CA PHE A 140 13.14 -15.46 8.89
C PHE A 140 12.00 -16.42 8.54
N ARG A 141 10.93 -16.42 9.36
CA ARG A 141 9.70 -17.21 9.20
C ARG A 141 8.48 -16.27 9.11
N PRO A 142 7.39 -16.71 8.46
CA PRO A 142 6.09 -16.04 8.56
C PRO A 142 5.64 -15.89 10.02
N VAL A 143 5.12 -14.71 10.37
CA VAL A 143 4.66 -14.34 11.71
C VAL A 143 3.20 -13.94 11.68
N ASP A 144 2.33 -14.79 12.23
CA ASP A 144 0.92 -14.45 12.43
C ASP A 144 0.81 -13.38 13.52
N VAL A 145 0.13 -12.26 13.20
CA VAL A 145 -0.12 -11.18 14.15
C VAL A 145 -1.63 -11.16 14.44
N GLY A 146 -2.00 -11.47 15.67
CA GLY A 146 -3.41 -11.55 16.09
C GLY A 146 -4.13 -10.21 16.02
N GLY A 147 -3.40 -9.09 16.17
CA GLY A 147 -3.93 -7.74 16.05
C GLY A 147 -3.48 -7.03 14.77
N ARG A 148 -3.08 -5.77 14.95
CA ARG A 148 -2.68 -4.86 13.88
C ARG A 148 -1.17 -4.83 13.70
N VAL A 149 -0.73 -4.66 12.46
CA VAL A 149 0.65 -4.32 12.11
C VAL A 149 0.70 -2.83 11.78
N SER A 150 1.55 -2.07 12.46
CA SER A 150 1.76 -0.65 12.23
C SER A 150 3.25 -0.37 12.05
N ILE A 151 3.64 0.20 10.91
CA ILE A 151 5.01 0.69 10.70
C ILE A 151 4.93 2.15 10.28
N HIS A 152 5.37 3.05 11.16
CA HIS A 152 5.27 4.46 10.88
C HIS A 152 6.45 5.31 11.33
N ASP A 153 6.61 6.47 10.69
CA ASP A 153 7.69 7.42 10.99
C ASP A 153 9.11 6.81 10.88
N THR A 154 9.30 5.74 10.12
CA THR A 154 10.59 5.04 10.04
C THR A 154 11.46 5.51 8.87
N SER A 155 12.73 5.18 8.91
CA SER A 155 13.65 5.24 7.75
C SER A 155 14.23 3.86 7.47
N LEU A 156 13.38 2.84 7.56
CA LEU A 156 13.70 1.47 7.17
C LEU A 156 13.87 1.40 5.66
N SER A 157 15.02 0.95 5.15
CA SER A 157 15.17 0.77 3.69
C SER A 157 14.54 -0.52 3.21
N LEU A 158 14.69 -1.59 3.99
CA LEU A 158 14.20 -2.92 3.67
C LEU A 158 13.50 -3.50 4.88
N VAL A 159 12.21 -3.80 4.70
CA VAL A 159 11.46 -4.61 5.66
C VAL A 159 11.14 -5.95 5.00
N SER A 160 11.87 -6.97 5.41
CA SER A 160 11.57 -8.36 5.07
C SER A 160 10.58 -8.87 6.11
N LEU A 161 9.37 -8.35 6.03
CA LEU A 161 8.27 -8.84 6.85
C LEU A 161 7.69 -10.06 6.16
N LYS A 162 7.83 -11.20 6.83
CA LYS A 162 7.00 -12.35 6.55
C LYS A 162 5.88 -12.27 7.56
N ILE A 163 4.85 -11.47 7.31
CA ILE A 163 3.66 -11.47 8.16
C ILE A 163 2.78 -12.60 7.66
N GLY A 164 2.21 -13.38 8.57
CA GLY A 164 1.26 -14.43 8.29
C GLY A 164 -0.13 -13.83 8.07
N THR A 165 -1.04 -14.05 9.02
CA THR A 165 -2.32 -13.32 9.08
C THR A 165 -2.23 -12.04 9.91
N CYS A 166 -2.99 -10.99 9.58
CA CYS A 166 -3.25 -9.87 10.48
C CYS A 166 -4.58 -9.15 10.16
N GLU A 167 -5.20 -8.53 11.16
CA GLU A 167 -6.48 -7.85 10.94
C GLU A 167 -6.33 -6.62 10.03
N LYS A 168 -5.26 -5.85 10.24
CA LYS A 168 -4.98 -4.60 9.54
C LYS A 168 -3.49 -4.34 9.50
N ALA A 169 -3.00 -3.94 8.34
CA ALA A 169 -1.62 -3.50 8.15
C ALA A 169 -1.58 -2.03 7.71
N THR A 170 -0.99 -1.19 8.54
CA THR A 170 -0.82 0.25 8.28
C THR A 170 0.66 0.56 8.14
N PHE A 171 1.03 1.18 7.03
CA PHE A 171 2.39 1.69 6.80
C PHE A 171 2.29 3.20 6.53
N SER A 172 2.83 4.03 7.42
CA SER A 172 2.73 5.48 7.25
C SER A 172 3.96 6.34 7.51
N ASP A 173 4.09 7.45 6.79
CA ASP A 173 5.12 8.47 7.05
C ASP A 173 6.55 7.93 7.06
N ASN A 174 6.80 6.86 6.29
CA ASN A 174 8.11 6.23 6.22
C ASN A 174 8.95 6.85 5.08
N ILE A 175 10.26 6.91 5.29
CA ILE A 175 11.23 7.46 4.34
C ILE A 175 12.05 6.33 3.73
N GLY A 176 11.99 6.18 2.41
CA GLY A 176 12.78 5.17 1.68
C GLY A 176 12.30 3.74 1.91
N LEU A 177 11.07 3.56 2.40
CA LEU A 177 10.52 2.25 2.74
C LEU A 177 10.30 1.41 1.49
N THR A 178 11.13 0.38 1.30
CA THR A 178 10.86 -0.69 0.34
C THR A 178 10.27 -1.88 1.08
N ILE A 179 9.00 -2.15 0.82
CA ILE A 179 8.30 -3.28 1.42
C ILE A 179 8.32 -4.45 0.44
N ARG A 180 9.23 -5.40 0.66
CA ARG A 180 9.23 -6.69 -0.04
C ARG A 180 8.55 -7.73 0.82
N LEU A 181 7.22 -7.80 0.75
CA LEU A 181 6.44 -8.84 1.42
C LEU A 181 6.48 -10.11 0.56
N SER A 182 7.67 -10.70 0.44
CA SER A 182 7.91 -11.92 -0.33
C SER A 182 7.22 -13.17 0.26
N SER A 183 6.46 -13.03 1.35
CA SER A 183 5.59 -14.07 1.89
C SER A 183 4.57 -13.49 2.88
N LEU A 184 3.64 -12.66 2.40
CA LEU A 184 2.36 -12.47 3.10
C LEU A 184 1.40 -13.60 2.67
N PRO A 185 1.05 -14.58 3.52
CA PRO A 185 -0.06 -15.47 3.24
C PRO A 185 -1.40 -14.81 3.55
N LEU A 186 -2.30 -14.83 2.55
CA LEU A 186 -3.76 -15.04 2.57
C LEU A 186 -4.68 -14.30 3.55
N GLY A 187 -4.23 -13.49 4.51
CA GLY A 187 -5.09 -13.04 5.61
C GLY A 187 -4.85 -11.63 6.12
N VAL A 188 -4.52 -10.68 5.24
CA VAL A 188 -4.59 -9.24 5.58
C VAL A 188 -5.94 -8.72 5.15
N ASN A 189 -6.79 -8.33 6.11
CA ASN A 189 -8.15 -7.89 5.77
C ASN A 189 -8.15 -6.45 5.25
N GLU A 190 -7.29 -5.59 5.80
CA GLU A 190 -7.23 -4.15 5.52
C GLU A 190 -5.79 -3.68 5.37
N LEU A 191 -5.51 -2.96 4.29
CA LEU A 191 -4.17 -2.43 3.98
C LEU A 191 -4.23 -0.91 3.79
N GLU A 192 -3.46 -0.19 4.61
CA GLU A 192 -3.32 1.27 4.52
C GLU A 192 -1.87 1.66 4.25
N LEU A 193 -1.67 2.45 3.19
CA LEU A 193 -0.37 2.94 2.74
C LEU A 193 -0.45 4.46 2.52
N TYR A 194 -0.05 5.28 3.48
CA TYR A 194 -0.14 6.76 3.34
C TYR A 194 1.10 7.45 3.90
N GLY A 195 1.42 8.69 3.54
CA GLY A 195 2.56 9.38 4.18
C GLY A 195 3.95 8.95 3.67
N ASN A 196 4.05 7.83 2.95
CA ASN A 196 5.34 7.22 2.62
C ASN A 196 6.04 7.93 1.47
N THR A 197 7.33 8.23 1.64
CA THR A 197 8.20 8.77 0.59
C THR A 197 9.07 7.66 0.02
N PHE A 198 9.17 7.62 -1.30
CA PHE A 198 9.91 6.59 -2.01
C PHE A 198 11.27 7.13 -2.42
N SER A 199 12.33 6.43 -2.03
CA SER A 199 13.66 6.64 -2.59
C SER A 199 13.86 5.60 -3.69
N LEU A 200 13.91 6.05 -4.94
CA LEU A 200 14.34 5.21 -6.05
C LEU A 200 15.86 5.08 -5.94
N ALA A 201 16.34 3.94 -5.44
CA ALA A 201 17.72 3.56 -5.66
C ALA A 201 17.89 3.32 -7.17
N VAL A 202 18.77 4.09 -7.80
CA VAL A 202 18.93 4.22 -9.27
C VAL A 202 19.25 2.88 -9.95
N ASP A 203 19.66 1.87 -9.20
CA ASP A 203 20.23 0.63 -9.74
C ASP A 203 19.31 -0.61 -9.64
N GLU A 204 18.18 -0.56 -8.91
CA GLU A 204 17.25 -1.70 -8.82
C GLU A 204 15.79 -1.29 -9.05
N VAL A 205 15.26 -1.79 -10.17
CA VAL A 205 13.87 -1.68 -10.63
C VAL A 205 12.98 -2.56 -9.73
N VAL A 206 12.51 -2.03 -8.60
CA VAL A 206 11.78 -2.82 -7.61
C VAL A 206 10.41 -2.21 -7.38
N PRO A 207 9.32 -2.98 -7.51
CA PRO A 207 8.01 -2.54 -7.10
C PRO A 207 8.03 -2.13 -5.63
N VAL A 208 7.59 -0.89 -5.38
CA VAL A 208 7.59 -0.29 -4.05
C VAL A 208 6.68 -1.07 -3.09
N TYR A 209 5.52 -1.51 -3.58
CA TYR A 209 4.60 -2.37 -2.84
C TYR A 209 4.23 -3.59 -3.67
N TYR A 210 4.83 -4.72 -3.34
CA TYR A 210 4.63 -5.98 -4.05
C TYR A 210 4.08 -7.06 -3.13
N PHE A 211 2.89 -7.55 -3.45
CA PHE A 211 2.17 -8.58 -2.69
C PHE A 211 1.89 -9.78 -3.61
N PRO A 212 2.88 -10.66 -3.85
CA PRO A 212 2.78 -11.75 -4.82
C PRO A 212 1.75 -12.84 -4.47
N ASP A 213 1.39 -12.95 -3.20
CA ASP A 213 0.68 -14.12 -2.66
C ASP A 213 -0.72 -13.82 -2.09
N ILE A 214 -1.15 -12.55 -2.12
CA ILE A 214 -2.52 -12.18 -1.71
C ILE A 214 -3.46 -12.45 -2.89
N SER A 215 -4.38 -13.40 -2.70
CA SER A 215 -5.42 -13.70 -3.69
C SER A 215 -6.78 -13.09 -3.36
N GLU A 216 -7.09 -12.89 -2.09
CA GLU A 216 -8.35 -12.29 -1.63
C GLU A 216 -8.09 -11.37 -0.44
N MET A 217 -8.92 -10.33 -0.28
CA MET A 217 -8.94 -9.43 0.88
C MET A 217 -10.38 -9.16 1.31
N ASP A 218 -10.61 -9.02 2.62
CA ASP A 218 -11.96 -8.93 3.20
C ASP A 218 -12.50 -7.51 3.34
N LYS A 219 -11.66 -6.46 3.25
CA LYS A 219 -12.10 -5.06 3.43
C LYS A 219 -11.62 -4.15 2.32
N GLU A 220 -10.49 -3.48 2.50
CA GLU A 220 -10.07 -2.43 1.57
C GLU A 220 -8.55 -2.26 1.47
N ILE A 221 -8.14 -1.70 0.33
CA ILE A 221 -6.83 -1.10 0.12
C ILE A 221 -7.02 0.41 0.07
N TYR A 222 -6.37 1.13 0.99
CA TYR A 222 -6.23 2.57 0.97
C TYR A 222 -4.78 2.93 0.70
N MET A 223 -4.51 3.66 -0.38
CA MET A 223 -3.17 4.13 -0.72
C MET A 223 -3.19 5.62 -1.05
N GLU A 224 -2.32 6.40 -0.40
CA GLU A 224 -2.06 7.80 -0.70
C GLU A 224 -0.55 8.03 -0.72
N ALA A 225 0.03 8.08 -1.92
CA ALA A 225 1.45 8.29 -2.08
C ALA A 225 1.82 9.74 -1.72
N SER A 226 2.68 9.94 -0.72
CA SER A 226 3.17 11.28 -0.38
C SER A 226 4.25 11.69 -1.36
N SER A 227 3.88 12.57 -2.29
CA SER A 227 4.77 13.28 -3.20
C SER A 227 6.02 12.50 -3.59
N LEU A 228 5.91 11.68 -4.65
CA LEU A 228 7.10 11.29 -5.39
C LEU A 228 7.78 12.54 -5.94
N SER A 229 8.79 13.01 -5.22
CA SER A 229 9.83 13.86 -5.79
C SER A 229 10.68 12.96 -6.68
N LEU A 230 10.12 12.58 -7.83
CA LEU A 230 10.91 12.16 -8.98
C LEU A 230 11.67 13.41 -9.41
N GLY A 231 12.78 13.69 -8.73
CA GLY A 231 13.62 14.84 -9.07
C GLY A 231 14.08 14.64 -10.49
N ASP A 232 13.52 15.43 -11.42
CA ASP A 232 13.86 15.53 -12.84
C ASP A 232 14.49 14.26 -13.45
N ILE A 233 13.89 13.09 -13.19
CA ILE A 233 14.34 11.86 -13.85
C ILE A 233 13.83 12.01 -15.27
N ASP A 234 14.75 12.41 -16.12
CA ASP A 234 14.53 12.74 -17.51
C ASP A 234 13.77 11.60 -18.20
N SER A 235 12.84 12.02 -19.03
CA SER A 235 11.73 11.33 -19.71
C SER A 235 11.97 9.98 -20.41
N ALA A 236 13.14 9.36 -20.26
CA ALA A 236 13.56 8.14 -20.96
C ALA A 236 13.57 6.87 -20.08
N LEU A 237 13.56 6.99 -18.75
CA LEU A 237 13.38 5.82 -17.89
C LEU A 237 11.89 5.61 -17.66
N ASP A 238 11.38 4.61 -18.36
CA ASP A 238 10.06 4.03 -18.20
C ASP A 238 9.80 3.91 -16.67
N PRO A 239 8.77 4.57 -16.10
CA PRO A 239 8.55 4.74 -14.66
C PRO A 239 8.07 3.43 -14.00
N VAL A 240 8.86 2.37 -14.17
CA VAL A 240 8.28 1.09 -14.51
C VAL A 240 7.75 0.29 -13.33
N TYR A 241 8.06 0.59 -12.06
CA TYR A 241 7.36 -0.10 -10.95
C TYR A 241 7.17 0.70 -9.64
N ALA A 242 7.24 2.03 -9.65
CA ALA A 242 6.83 2.76 -8.44
C ALA A 242 5.30 2.68 -8.28
N GLY A 243 4.77 1.71 -7.53
CA GLY A 243 3.33 1.52 -7.45
C GLY A 243 2.88 0.32 -6.61
N LEU A 244 1.58 0.02 -6.70
CA LEU A 244 0.95 -1.13 -6.08
C LEU A 244 0.87 -2.28 -7.08
N ARG A 245 1.44 -3.44 -6.76
CA ARG A 245 1.37 -4.64 -7.60
C ARG A 245 0.93 -5.86 -6.79
N MET A 246 -0.22 -6.43 -7.16
CA MET A 246 -0.79 -7.63 -6.51
C MET A 246 -1.21 -8.64 -7.60
N PRO A 247 -0.26 -9.45 -8.12
CA PRO A 247 -0.49 -10.26 -9.32
C PRO A 247 -1.47 -11.41 -9.13
N LYS A 248 -1.73 -11.85 -7.89
CA LYS A 248 -2.68 -12.93 -7.60
C LYS A 248 -4.03 -12.44 -7.05
N LEU A 249 -4.20 -11.14 -6.81
CA LEU A 249 -5.42 -10.62 -6.20
C LEU A 249 -6.60 -10.82 -7.16
N GLU A 250 -7.56 -11.66 -6.78
CA GLU A 250 -8.76 -12.01 -7.55
C GLU A 250 -10.00 -11.27 -7.01
N ARG A 251 -10.07 -11.03 -5.69
CA ARG A 251 -11.24 -10.42 -5.05
C ARG A 251 -10.88 -9.46 -3.93
N ILE A 252 -11.59 -8.34 -3.87
CA ILE A 252 -11.52 -7.38 -2.77
C ILE A 252 -12.80 -6.52 -2.73
N PRO A 253 -13.28 -6.04 -1.57
CA PRO A 253 -14.40 -5.12 -1.59
C PRO A 253 -14.05 -3.75 -2.16
N LYS A 254 -13.00 -3.09 -1.67
CA LYS A 254 -12.75 -1.69 -2.03
C LYS A 254 -11.28 -1.38 -2.27
N ILE A 255 -11.02 -0.57 -3.29
CA ILE A 255 -9.69 -0.06 -3.64
C ILE A 255 -9.79 1.46 -3.79
N TYR A 256 -9.04 2.18 -2.97
CA TYR A 256 -8.86 3.62 -3.09
C TYR A 256 -7.37 3.92 -3.23
N VAL A 257 -6.97 4.48 -4.38
CA VAL A 257 -5.57 4.83 -4.66
C VAL A 257 -5.49 6.28 -5.11
N LYS A 258 -4.68 7.06 -4.40
CA LYS A 258 -4.41 8.47 -4.67
C LYS A 258 -2.92 8.72 -4.89
N GLU A 259 -2.60 9.48 -5.94
CA GLU A 259 -1.25 9.96 -6.28
C GLU A 259 -0.19 8.87 -6.57
N ALA A 260 -0.61 7.62 -6.75
CA ALA A 260 0.28 6.52 -7.09
C ALA A 260 0.78 6.60 -8.55
N PRO A 261 1.99 6.12 -8.85
CA PRO A 261 2.46 6.08 -10.24
C PRO A 261 1.92 4.92 -11.07
N SER A 262 1.70 3.75 -10.47
CA SER A 262 1.05 2.63 -11.12
C SER A 262 0.23 1.78 -10.13
N VAL A 263 -0.77 1.08 -10.69
CA VAL A 263 -1.57 0.07 -9.99
C VAL A 263 -1.70 -1.13 -10.94
N GLU A 264 -1.16 -2.27 -10.55
CA GLU A 264 -1.09 -3.50 -11.35
C GLU A 264 -1.82 -4.65 -10.64
N LEU A 265 -3.03 -4.95 -11.13
CA LEU A 265 -3.91 -5.98 -10.59
C LEU A 265 -4.37 -6.90 -11.74
N PRO A 266 -3.46 -7.66 -12.37
CA PRO A 266 -3.76 -8.37 -13.62
C PRO A 266 -4.89 -9.41 -13.48
N ASN A 267 -4.98 -10.07 -12.33
CA ASN A 267 -5.93 -11.16 -12.09
C ASN A 267 -7.18 -10.73 -11.31
N ILE A 268 -7.39 -9.43 -11.08
CA ILE A 268 -8.55 -8.97 -10.32
C ILE A 268 -9.82 -9.29 -11.09
N GLN A 269 -10.73 -10.03 -10.48
CA GLN A 269 -12.00 -10.44 -11.11
C GLN A 269 -13.19 -9.71 -10.54
N ASN A 270 -13.22 -9.48 -9.23
CA ASN A 270 -14.37 -8.89 -8.56
C ASN A 270 -13.95 -7.84 -7.54
N ILE A 271 -14.52 -6.65 -7.67
CA ILE A 271 -14.45 -5.61 -6.65
C ILE A 271 -15.85 -5.45 -6.08
N SER A 272 -16.13 -5.90 -4.86
CA SER A 272 -17.54 -5.98 -4.40
C SER A 272 -18.17 -4.66 -3.98
N ASP A 273 -17.37 -3.60 -3.89
CA ASP A 273 -17.78 -2.22 -3.65
C ASP A 273 -17.09 -1.31 -4.68
N THR A 274 -16.17 -0.44 -4.29
CA THR A 274 -15.71 0.69 -5.12
C THR A 274 -14.24 0.55 -5.53
N LEU A 275 -13.96 0.84 -6.81
CA LEU A 275 -12.61 1.09 -7.34
C LEU A 275 -12.47 2.58 -7.65
N GLN A 276 -11.68 3.30 -6.85
CA GLN A 276 -11.44 4.73 -7.01
C GLN A 276 -9.95 5.03 -7.17
N LEU A 277 -9.60 5.67 -8.29
CA LEU A 277 -8.24 6.03 -8.66
C LEU A 277 -8.16 7.55 -8.87
N VAL A 278 -7.42 8.25 -8.02
CA VAL A 278 -7.35 9.73 -8.00
C VAL A 278 -5.92 10.20 -8.25
N ASN A 279 -5.72 11.18 -9.14
CA ASN A 279 -4.40 11.76 -9.44
C ASN A 279 -3.34 10.71 -9.84
N LEU A 280 -3.76 9.63 -10.49
CA LEU A 280 -2.85 8.55 -10.89
C LEU A 280 -1.85 9.07 -11.92
N LYS A 281 -0.56 8.71 -11.76
CA LYS A 281 0.51 9.11 -12.71
C LYS A 281 0.76 8.07 -13.80
N ALA A 282 -0.02 6.99 -13.82
CA ALA A 282 0.06 5.92 -14.81
C ALA A 282 -0.38 6.43 -16.18
N THR A 283 0.20 5.86 -17.22
CA THR A 283 -0.13 6.19 -18.60
C THR A 283 -1.22 5.29 -19.17
N LYS A 284 -1.37 4.08 -18.62
CA LYS A 284 -2.37 3.08 -18.99
C LYS A 284 -2.99 2.43 -17.75
N LEU A 285 -4.24 1.99 -17.88
CA LEU A 285 -4.93 1.12 -16.93
C LEU A 285 -5.34 -0.17 -17.65
N GLU A 286 -4.93 -1.32 -17.12
CA GLU A 286 -5.19 -2.63 -17.72
C GLU A 286 -5.70 -3.59 -16.62
N TYR A 287 -6.95 -4.02 -16.73
CA TYR A 287 -7.56 -5.00 -15.83
C TYR A 287 -8.26 -6.08 -16.68
N PRO A 288 -7.49 -7.01 -17.27
CA PRO A 288 -8.00 -7.94 -18.29
C PRO A 288 -9.07 -8.89 -17.75
N ASP A 289 -8.97 -9.27 -16.47
CA ASP A 289 -9.84 -10.27 -15.85
C ASP A 289 -10.98 -9.68 -15.02
N LEU A 290 -11.08 -8.35 -14.91
CA LEU A 290 -12.07 -7.68 -14.06
C LEU A 290 -13.47 -7.84 -14.65
N VAL A 291 -14.34 -8.60 -13.97
CA VAL A 291 -15.68 -8.95 -14.43
C VAL A 291 -16.75 -8.05 -13.81
N ASN A 292 -16.67 -7.79 -12.51
CA ASN A 292 -17.72 -7.07 -11.77
C ASN A 292 -17.14 -6.03 -10.81
N ILE A 293 -17.82 -4.87 -10.75
CA ILE A 293 -17.61 -3.86 -9.72
C ILE A 293 -18.94 -3.61 -9.00
N GLY A 294 -18.90 -3.69 -7.68
CA GLY A 294 -20.01 -3.51 -6.78
C GLY A 294 -20.86 -4.75 -6.51
N SER A 295 -21.72 -4.62 -5.50
CA SER A 295 -22.70 -5.61 -5.06
C SER A 295 -23.94 -4.89 -4.53
N HIS A 296 -25.12 -5.48 -4.73
CA HIS A 296 -26.40 -4.97 -4.22
C HIS A 296 -26.65 -3.46 -4.46
N ASN A 297 -26.49 -2.97 -5.69
CA ASN A 297 -26.67 -1.55 -6.10
C ASN A 297 -25.67 -0.55 -5.49
N ASN A 298 -24.55 -1.03 -4.94
CA ASN A 298 -23.45 -0.18 -4.50
C ASN A 298 -22.15 -0.58 -5.20
N GLY A 299 -21.21 0.36 -5.33
CA GLY A 299 -19.87 0.11 -5.85
C GLY A 299 -19.59 0.74 -7.20
N SER A 300 -18.74 1.77 -7.20
CA SER A 300 -18.46 2.58 -8.39
C SER A 300 -17.06 2.31 -8.94
N PHE A 301 -16.87 2.57 -10.24
CA PHE A 301 -15.56 2.66 -10.88
C PHE A 301 -15.28 4.12 -11.23
N LEU A 302 -14.38 4.74 -10.47
CA LEU A 302 -14.08 6.16 -10.53
C LEU A 302 -12.61 6.38 -10.88
N VAL A 303 -12.34 7.12 -11.94
CA VAL A 303 -10.98 7.55 -12.33
C VAL A 303 -10.95 9.06 -12.49
N GLU A 304 -10.28 9.73 -11.56
CA GLU A 304 -10.35 11.17 -11.39
C GLU A 304 -8.95 11.79 -11.50
N ASN A 305 -8.81 12.81 -12.35
CA ASN A 305 -7.59 13.62 -12.47
C ASN A 305 -6.30 12.85 -12.78
N ALA A 306 -6.37 11.69 -13.45
CA ALA A 306 -5.21 10.96 -13.92
C ALA A 306 -4.63 11.63 -15.19
N LYS A 307 -3.92 12.75 -15.01
CA LYS A 307 -3.49 13.65 -16.11
C LYS A 307 -2.58 12.98 -17.15
N LYS A 308 -1.89 11.89 -16.79
CA LYS A 308 -1.01 11.12 -17.69
C LYS A 308 -1.68 9.94 -18.37
N LEU A 309 -2.90 9.58 -17.95
CA LEU A 309 -3.63 8.43 -18.44
C LEU A 309 -4.11 8.70 -19.87
N PHE A 310 -3.70 7.83 -20.81
CA PHE A 310 -4.10 7.94 -22.22
C PHE A 310 -4.93 6.76 -22.71
N LYS A 311 -4.85 5.59 -22.06
CA LYS A 311 -5.57 4.36 -22.43
C LYS A 311 -6.14 3.63 -21.22
N VAL A 312 -7.36 3.11 -21.36
CA VAL A 312 -8.03 2.23 -20.39
C VAL A 312 -8.48 0.95 -21.09
N ASP A 313 -8.08 -0.21 -20.57
CA ASP A 313 -8.36 -1.54 -21.12
C ASP A 313 -8.93 -2.47 -20.03
N VAL A 314 -10.23 -2.78 -20.11
CA VAL A 314 -10.97 -3.58 -19.09
C VAL A 314 -11.95 -4.53 -19.81
N PRO A 315 -11.46 -5.41 -20.70
CA PRO A 315 -12.27 -6.09 -21.71
C PRO A 315 -13.30 -7.07 -21.16
N ALA A 316 -13.04 -7.64 -19.96
CA ALA A 316 -13.92 -8.61 -19.31
C ALA A 316 -15.04 -7.97 -18.46
N LEU A 317 -15.00 -6.65 -18.21
CA LEU A 317 -15.95 -6.02 -17.29
C LEU A 317 -17.36 -6.11 -17.86
N GLU A 318 -18.26 -6.78 -17.14
CA GLU A 318 -19.64 -6.98 -17.53
C GLU A 318 -20.59 -6.04 -16.81
N THR A 319 -20.37 -5.80 -15.51
CA THR A 319 -21.29 -5.02 -14.68
C THR A 319 -20.59 -4.05 -13.74
N VAL A 320 -21.20 -2.86 -13.59
CA VAL A 320 -20.88 -1.87 -12.55
C VAL A 320 -22.18 -1.55 -11.80
N GLN A 321 -22.24 -1.85 -10.50
CA GLN A 321 -23.45 -1.68 -9.69
C GLN A 321 -23.67 -0.25 -9.19
N GLY A 322 -22.64 0.59 -9.24
CA GLY A 322 -22.68 2.02 -8.96
C GLY A 322 -22.45 2.85 -10.21
N ASP A 323 -21.62 3.88 -10.07
CA ASP A 323 -21.29 4.83 -11.13
C ASP A 323 -20.05 4.38 -11.91
N LEU A 324 -19.96 4.74 -13.19
CA LEU A 324 -18.78 4.56 -14.03
C LEU A 324 -18.32 5.93 -14.53
N ASN A 325 -17.34 6.52 -13.84
CA ASN A 325 -16.95 7.91 -14.04
C ASN A 325 -15.46 8.06 -14.37
N PHE A 326 -15.18 8.85 -15.41
CA PHE A 326 -13.85 9.26 -15.81
C PHE A 326 -13.82 10.77 -15.95
N THR A 327 -13.21 11.48 -14.98
CA THR A 327 -13.25 12.94 -14.91
C THR A 327 -11.86 13.56 -14.82
N GLY A 328 -11.68 14.73 -15.43
CA GLY A 328 -10.43 15.48 -15.35
C GLY A 328 -9.21 14.76 -15.95
N ASN A 329 -9.39 13.77 -16.82
CA ASN A 329 -8.29 13.00 -17.42
C ASN A 329 -7.84 13.66 -18.73
N THR A 330 -6.92 14.62 -18.64
CA THR A 330 -6.57 15.54 -19.74
C THR A 330 -5.85 14.93 -20.93
N LEU A 331 -5.40 13.68 -20.85
CA LEU A 331 -4.75 12.95 -21.95
C LEU A 331 -5.51 11.69 -22.38
N LEU A 332 -6.67 11.41 -21.76
CA LEU A 332 -7.45 10.21 -22.04
C LEU A 332 -8.21 10.38 -23.36
N LYS A 333 -7.66 9.79 -24.43
CA LYS A 333 -8.20 9.91 -25.79
C LYS A 333 -9.12 8.75 -26.15
N ASP A 334 -8.80 7.54 -25.71
CA ASP A 334 -9.50 6.32 -26.12
C ASP A 334 -10.01 5.55 -24.91
N ILE A 335 -11.33 5.31 -24.91
CA ILE A 335 -12.05 4.50 -23.94
C ILE A 335 -12.76 3.37 -24.71
N GLY A 336 -11.97 2.53 -25.37
CA GLY A 336 -12.42 1.35 -26.11
C GLY A 336 -12.37 0.04 -25.31
N GLY A 337 -11.75 0.06 -24.12
CA GLY A 337 -11.45 -1.12 -23.32
C GLY A 337 -12.62 -1.90 -22.74
N PHE A 338 -13.88 -1.59 -23.04
CA PHE A 338 -15.04 -2.12 -22.34
C PHE A 338 -15.91 -3.04 -23.23
N GLY A 339 -15.25 -4.00 -23.89
CA GLY A 339 -15.89 -4.87 -24.87
C GLY A 339 -17.01 -5.76 -24.32
N SER A 340 -17.00 -6.06 -23.01
CA SER A 340 -18.00 -6.92 -22.37
C SER A 340 -19.04 -6.19 -21.52
N LEU A 341 -18.95 -4.87 -21.37
CA LEU A 341 -19.80 -4.12 -20.44
C LEU A 341 -21.26 -4.17 -20.89
N LYS A 342 -22.11 -4.78 -20.07
CA LYS A 342 -23.54 -4.98 -20.32
C LYS A 342 -24.36 -3.90 -19.62
N SER A 343 -24.05 -3.60 -18.35
CA SER A 343 -24.86 -2.69 -17.55
C SER A 343 -24.08 -1.85 -16.55
N VAL A 344 -24.53 -0.61 -16.37
CA VAL A 344 -24.19 0.26 -15.25
C VAL A 344 -25.47 0.59 -14.49
N SER A 345 -25.54 0.30 -13.21
CA SER A 345 -26.79 0.45 -12.45
C SER A 345 -27.12 1.90 -12.07
N ARG A 346 -26.13 2.80 -12.07
CA ARG A 346 -26.32 4.24 -11.82
C ARG A 346 -25.79 5.10 -12.97
N ASP A 347 -24.96 6.11 -12.69
CA ASP A 347 -24.57 7.12 -13.67
C ASP A 347 -23.32 6.69 -14.44
N MET A 348 -23.24 7.13 -15.69
CA MET A 348 -22.04 7.11 -16.50
C MET A 348 -21.65 8.54 -16.83
N PHE A 349 -20.45 8.96 -16.43
CA PHE A 349 -19.97 10.32 -16.65
C PHE A 349 -18.54 10.33 -17.20
N PHE A 350 -18.37 10.78 -18.44
CA PHE A 350 -17.08 10.87 -19.11
C PHE A 350 -16.75 12.32 -19.48
N GLU A 351 -15.59 12.80 -19.03
CA GLU A 351 -15.11 14.15 -19.28
C GLU A 351 -13.61 14.15 -19.64
N GLY A 352 -13.27 14.74 -20.79
CA GLY A 352 -11.89 14.86 -21.27
C GLY A 352 -11.79 15.02 -22.79
N PRO A 353 -10.58 15.00 -23.38
CA PRO A 353 -10.41 15.06 -24.83
C PRO A 353 -10.62 13.68 -25.45
N ILE A 354 -11.84 13.13 -25.34
CA ILE A 354 -12.20 11.78 -25.74
C ILE A 354 -12.50 11.76 -27.24
N TRP A 355 -11.77 10.96 -28.01
CA TRP A 355 -11.93 10.79 -29.46
C TRP A 355 -12.84 9.61 -29.78
N SER A 356 -12.73 8.53 -29.01
CA SER A 356 -13.48 7.30 -29.19
C SER A 356 -13.96 6.74 -27.85
N LEU A 357 -15.21 6.31 -27.85
CA LEU A 357 -15.88 5.66 -26.73
C LEU A 357 -16.78 4.58 -27.31
N THR A 358 -16.54 3.32 -26.97
CA THR A 358 -17.32 2.20 -27.50
C THR A 358 -17.74 1.23 -26.39
N PHE A 359 -19.04 0.97 -26.30
CA PHE A 359 -19.62 -0.05 -25.41
C PHE A 359 -20.56 -0.96 -26.21
N PRO A 360 -20.02 -1.96 -26.94
CA PRO A 360 -20.78 -2.74 -27.92
C PRO A 360 -21.91 -3.56 -27.28
N LYS A 361 -21.71 -4.07 -26.06
CA LYS A 361 -22.69 -4.88 -25.33
C LYS A 361 -23.56 -4.10 -24.35
N LEU A 362 -23.31 -2.81 -24.15
CA LEU A 362 -24.02 -2.01 -23.15
C LEU A 362 -25.48 -1.86 -23.56
N ASN A 363 -26.40 -2.31 -22.72
CA ASN A 363 -27.84 -2.28 -22.99
C ASN A 363 -28.64 -1.55 -21.90
N ASN A 364 -28.03 -1.27 -20.75
CA ASN A 364 -28.71 -0.65 -19.62
C ASN A 364 -27.79 0.30 -18.83
N VAL A 365 -28.25 1.52 -18.62
CA VAL A 365 -27.68 2.51 -17.71
C VAL A 365 -28.82 3.00 -16.83
N GLY A 366 -28.79 2.64 -15.54
CA GLY A 366 -29.89 2.90 -14.62
C GLY A 366 -30.08 4.37 -14.25
N GLY A 367 -29.05 5.19 -14.43
CA GLY A 367 -29.07 6.63 -14.19
C GLY A 367 -28.77 7.45 -15.44
N ASN A 368 -28.01 8.52 -15.24
CA ASN A 368 -27.60 9.47 -16.27
C ASN A 368 -26.52 8.88 -17.17
N PHE A 369 -26.52 9.27 -18.44
CA PHE A 369 -25.45 8.96 -19.39
C PHE A 369 -24.94 10.27 -19.98
N ILE A 370 -23.76 10.71 -19.53
CA ILE A 370 -23.20 12.02 -19.86
C ILE A 370 -21.80 11.85 -20.45
N ILE A 371 -21.62 12.34 -21.68
CA ILE A 371 -20.32 12.48 -22.34
C ILE A 371 -20.08 13.96 -22.59
N ARG A 372 -18.95 14.48 -22.10
CA ARG A 372 -18.46 15.83 -22.38
C ARG A 372 -17.05 15.75 -22.94
N SER A 373 -16.95 15.73 -24.27
CA SER A 373 -15.66 15.70 -24.94
C SER A 373 -15.18 17.10 -25.30
N SER A 374 -13.94 17.44 -24.91
CA SER A 374 -13.22 18.62 -25.43
C SER A 374 -12.50 18.34 -26.75
N ALA A 375 -12.57 17.10 -27.26
CA ALA A 375 -12.08 16.72 -28.58
C ALA A 375 -13.24 16.54 -29.56
N PRO A 376 -12.99 16.52 -30.88
CA PRO A 376 -14.00 16.13 -31.86
C PRO A 376 -14.51 14.71 -31.57
N PHE A 377 -15.79 14.58 -31.23
CA PHE A 377 -16.40 13.32 -30.85
C PHE A 377 -17.74 13.13 -31.56
N ASN A 378 -17.94 11.96 -32.17
CA ASN A 378 -19.16 11.66 -32.90
C ASN A 378 -20.26 11.12 -31.98
N CYS A 379 -21.20 11.99 -31.59
CA CYS A 379 -22.37 11.62 -30.79
C CYS A 379 -23.46 10.84 -31.54
N THR A 380 -23.40 10.73 -32.87
CA THR A 380 -24.47 10.13 -33.69
C THR A 380 -24.83 8.70 -33.27
N PRO A 381 -23.86 7.77 -33.10
CA PRO A 381 -24.17 6.39 -32.70
C PRO A 381 -24.88 6.31 -31.34
N TRP A 382 -24.50 7.17 -30.40
CA TRP A 382 -25.09 7.23 -29.06
C TRP A 382 -26.52 7.80 -29.09
N ASN A 383 -26.73 8.85 -29.89
CA ASN A 383 -28.05 9.45 -30.08
C ASN A 383 -29.03 8.43 -30.68
N GLU A 384 -28.62 7.73 -31.74
CA GLU A 384 -29.44 6.70 -32.38
C GLU A 384 -29.75 5.55 -31.42
N LYS A 385 -28.75 5.08 -30.67
CA LYS A 385 -28.91 4.02 -29.67
C LYS A 385 -29.90 4.45 -28.58
N GLN A 386 -29.80 5.68 -28.07
CA GLN A 386 -30.72 6.19 -27.04
C GLN A 386 -32.15 6.29 -27.56
N ILE A 387 -32.35 6.81 -28.78
CA ILE A 387 -33.68 6.90 -29.40
C ILE A 387 -34.30 5.51 -29.58
N ARG A 388 -33.51 4.53 -30.04
CA ARG A 388 -34.00 3.17 -30.32
C ARG A 388 -34.30 2.34 -29.09
N THR A 389 -33.46 2.44 -28.06
CA THR A 389 -33.45 1.46 -26.95
C THR A 389 -33.80 2.07 -25.60
N ARG A 390 -33.66 3.39 -25.43
CA ARG A 390 -33.68 4.06 -24.12
C ARG A 390 -32.81 3.32 -23.11
N PHE A 391 -31.55 3.07 -23.51
CA PHE A 391 -30.61 2.34 -22.67
C PHE A 391 -30.29 3.12 -21.40
N ALA A 392 -30.18 4.46 -21.48
CA ALA A 392 -30.11 5.34 -20.33
C ALA A 392 -31.50 5.66 -19.79
N LYS A 393 -31.72 5.43 -18.49
CA LYS A 393 -33.00 5.69 -17.81
C LYS A 393 -33.12 7.12 -17.29
N GLY A 394 -32.00 7.78 -17.00
CA GLY A 394 -31.92 9.19 -16.59
C GLY A 394 -31.65 10.13 -17.75
N ASP A 395 -30.99 11.25 -17.45
CA ASP A 395 -30.62 12.26 -18.43
C ASP A 395 -29.57 11.73 -19.40
N TYR A 396 -29.72 12.08 -20.67
CA TYR A 396 -28.77 11.74 -21.73
C TYR A 396 -28.16 13.03 -22.28
N VAL A 397 -26.84 13.14 -22.20
CA VAL A 397 -26.08 14.28 -22.71
C VAL A 397 -24.87 13.75 -23.47
N CYS A 398 -24.71 14.19 -24.72
CA CYS A 398 -23.50 13.94 -25.50
C CYS A 398 -23.08 15.24 -26.15
N ASP A 399 -22.08 15.87 -25.56
CA ASP A 399 -21.56 17.17 -25.96
C ASP A 399 -20.11 17.01 -26.46
N SER A 400 -19.80 17.65 -27.58
CA SER A 400 -18.45 17.76 -28.13
C SER A 400 -18.17 19.23 -28.46
N GLU A 401 -16.98 19.72 -28.08
CA GLU A 401 -16.59 21.12 -28.28
C GLU A 401 -16.45 21.52 -29.75
N ILE A 402 -16.24 20.54 -30.65
CA ILE A 402 -16.11 20.76 -32.09
C ILE A 402 -17.19 19.94 -32.78
N ASP A 403 -18.12 20.61 -33.48
CA ASP A 403 -19.10 19.92 -34.32
C ASP A 403 -18.31 19.09 -35.36
N PRO A 404 -18.39 17.75 -35.36
CA PRO A 404 -17.67 16.94 -36.33
C PRO A 404 -18.10 17.23 -37.77
N ARG A 405 -19.24 17.91 -38.00
CA ARG A 405 -19.66 18.41 -39.33
C ARG A 405 -18.84 19.61 -39.82
N SER A 406 -18.11 20.27 -38.94
CA SER A 406 -17.14 21.32 -39.29
C SER A 406 -15.77 20.76 -39.69
N LEU A 407 -15.51 19.47 -39.44
CA LEU A 407 -14.38 18.76 -40.01
C LEU A 407 -14.77 18.34 -41.44
N GLU A 408 -14.26 19.08 -42.42
CA GLU A 408 -14.45 18.76 -43.84
C GLU A 408 -14.14 17.27 -44.12
N ALA A 409 -14.96 16.64 -44.96
CA ALA A 409 -15.09 15.21 -45.20
C ALA A 409 -13.86 14.52 -45.85
N GLY A 410 -12.66 14.68 -45.29
CA GLY A 410 -11.40 14.19 -45.85
C GLY A 410 -10.50 13.40 -44.90
N PHE A 411 -10.85 13.23 -43.62
CA PHE A 411 -10.02 12.48 -42.65
C PHE A 411 -10.58 11.07 -42.43
N ASP A 412 -10.28 10.16 -43.35
CA ASP A 412 -10.47 8.72 -43.13
C ASP A 412 -9.30 8.20 -42.27
N GLY A 413 -9.62 7.72 -41.06
CA GLY A 413 -8.66 7.23 -40.07
C GLY A 413 -8.09 5.84 -40.39
N SER A 414 -7.82 5.56 -41.67
CA SER A 414 -7.36 4.26 -42.15
C SER A 414 -6.13 4.36 -43.06
N SER A 415 -5.00 4.79 -42.49
CA SER A 415 -3.67 4.41 -43.02
C SER A 415 -2.58 4.67 -41.99
N VAL A 416 -2.30 3.66 -41.15
CA VAL A 416 -0.96 3.48 -40.58
C VAL A 416 -0.13 2.85 -41.70
N GLY A 417 0.61 3.69 -42.43
CA GLY A 417 1.55 3.31 -43.47
C GLY A 417 2.79 4.17 -43.34
N GLN A 418 3.93 3.49 -43.24
CA GLN A 418 5.28 4.02 -43.06
C GLN A 418 5.61 5.16 -44.04
N ASP A 419 6.27 6.22 -43.57
CA ASP A 419 7.22 6.97 -44.40
C ASP A 419 8.25 7.70 -43.51
N LEU A 420 9.50 7.25 -43.64
CA LEU A 420 10.72 7.93 -43.21
C LEU A 420 11.22 8.80 -44.37
N PRO A 421 11.64 10.07 -44.16
CA PRO A 421 12.39 10.79 -45.17
C PRO A 421 13.90 10.57 -44.95
N GLY A 422 14.50 9.80 -45.85
CA GLY A 422 15.94 9.83 -46.08
C GLY A 422 16.27 10.87 -47.15
N ASP A 423 17.30 11.67 -46.90
CA ASP A 423 18.04 12.39 -47.94
C ASP A 423 19.48 12.60 -47.46
N GLU A 424 20.42 12.01 -48.20
CA GLU A 424 21.85 12.33 -48.17
C GLU A 424 22.27 12.68 -49.61
N PRO A 425 23.10 13.72 -49.84
CA PRO A 425 23.63 14.01 -51.16
C PRO A 425 25.07 13.49 -51.35
N THR A 426 25.26 12.74 -52.44
CA THR A 426 26.54 12.29 -53.02
C THR A 426 27.55 13.44 -53.27
N PRO A 427 28.87 13.18 -53.21
CA PRO A 427 29.68 13.35 -54.42
C PRO A 427 30.81 12.29 -54.65
N THR A 428 31.25 12.27 -55.91
CA THR A 428 32.11 11.37 -56.72
C THR A 428 33.57 11.08 -56.27
N PRO A 429 34.24 10.06 -56.89
CA PRO A 429 35.48 9.42 -56.38
C PRO A 429 36.79 9.96 -56.98
N PRO A 430 37.96 9.62 -56.38
CA PRO A 430 38.90 8.76 -57.11
C PRO A 430 39.78 7.79 -56.26
N ASN A 431 39.95 6.57 -56.80
CA ASN A 431 41.22 5.85 -57.07
C ASN A 431 42.21 5.43 -55.92
N ARG A 432 42.38 4.10 -55.79
CA ARG A 432 43.59 3.29 -55.44
C ARG A 432 44.32 3.47 -54.09
N THR A 433 44.28 2.45 -53.22
CA THR A 433 45.35 1.43 -52.96
C THR A 433 44.96 0.50 -51.80
N PRO A 434 45.44 -0.76 -51.74
CA PRO A 434 45.00 -1.74 -50.75
C PRO A 434 45.89 -1.73 -49.50
N VAL A 435 45.29 -1.77 -48.31
CA VAL A 435 46.00 -2.11 -47.06
C VAL A 435 45.36 -3.34 -46.44
N ILE A 436 46.19 -4.36 -46.31
CA ILE A 436 45.97 -5.65 -45.64
C ILE A 436 46.20 -5.44 -44.14
N VAL A 437 45.18 -5.69 -43.32
CA VAL A 437 45.29 -6.08 -41.89
C VAL A 437 44.03 -6.94 -41.63
N GLY A 438 44.08 -8.21 -41.26
CA GLY A 438 44.99 -8.88 -40.33
C GLY A 438 44.15 -9.31 -39.11
N ALA A 439 43.82 -10.60 -39.05
CA ALA A 439 42.89 -11.24 -38.12
C ALA A 439 43.20 -11.09 -36.63
N SER A 440 42.16 -11.16 -35.76
CA SER A 440 42.09 -12.08 -34.60
C SER A 440 40.90 -11.75 -33.66
N VAL A 441 39.76 -12.42 -33.85
CA VAL A 441 38.72 -12.52 -32.81
C VAL A 441 38.27 -13.98 -32.75
N GLY A 442 39.12 -14.83 -32.16
CA GLY A 442 38.85 -16.25 -31.96
C GLY A 442 39.36 -16.82 -30.63
N GLY A 443 39.85 -15.95 -29.73
CA GLY A 443 40.54 -16.37 -28.49
C GLY A 443 39.70 -16.35 -27.22
N VAL A 444 38.55 -15.68 -27.19
CA VAL A 444 37.83 -15.41 -25.92
C VAL A 444 36.81 -16.49 -25.56
N VAL A 445 36.29 -17.24 -26.53
CA VAL A 445 35.25 -18.26 -26.28
C VAL A 445 35.83 -19.56 -25.69
N ALA A 446 37.10 -19.89 -25.97
CA ALA A 446 37.72 -21.12 -25.46
C ALA A 446 38.12 -21.03 -23.97
N ILE A 447 38.48 -19.84 -23.48
CA ILE A 447 38.95 -19.66 -22.09
C ILE A 447 37.78 -19.71 -21.10
N ILE A 448 36.61 -19.20 -21.48
CA ILE A 448 35.39 -19.25 -20.64
C ILE A 448 34.87 -20.69 -20.51
N GLY A 449 34.95 -21.50 -21.57
CA GLY A 449 34.55 -22.91 -21.52
C GLY A 449 35.40 -23.75 -20.56
N ILE A 450 36.71 -23.50 -20.50
CA ILE A 450 37.63 -24.23 -19.61
C ILE A 450 37.39 -23.86 -18.14
N MET A 451 37.09 -22.61 -17.83
CA MET A 451 36.79 -22.15 -16.46
C MET A 451 35.51 -22.78 -15.90
N ILE A 452 34.47 -22.94 -16.73
CA ILE A 452 33.21 -23.58 -16.34
C ILE A 452 33.42 -25.09 -16.12
N ALA A 453 34.21 -25.76 -16.97
CA ALA A 453 34.52 -27.18 -16.81
C ALA A 453 35.32 -27.47 -15.53
N VAL A 454 36.28 -26.62 -15.16
CA VAL A 454 37.07 -26.75 -13.92
C VAL A 454 36.22 -26.51 -12.67
N PHE A 455 35.23 -25.60 -12.75
CA PHE A 455 34.33 -25.34 -11.63
C PHE A 455 33.39 -26.52 -11.35
N PHE A 456 32.90 -27.20 -12.40
CA PHE A 456 32.06 -28.40 -12.24
C PHE A 456 32.87 -29.65 -11.85
N PHE A 457 34.12 -29.80 -12.29
CA PHE A 457 34.95 -30.95 -11.89
C PHE A 457 35.52 -30.87 -10.47
N ARG A 458 35.49 -29.70 -9.81
CA ARG A 458 35.94 -29.56 -8.40
C ARG A 458 34.88 -29.91 -7.36
N ARG A 459 33.62 -30.12 -7.74
CA ARG A 459 32.58 -30.66 -6.83
C ARG A 459 32.39 -32.16 -7.04
N ARG A 460 33.36 -32.96 -6.60
CA ARG A 460 33.11 -34.36 -6.26
C ARG A 460 32.76 -34.48 -4.77
N PRO A 461 31.67 -35.17 -4.39
CA PRO A 461 31.33 -35.42 -3.00
C PRO A 461 32.39 -36.36 -2.39
N ARG A 462 32.95 -35.95 -1.24
CA ARG A 462 33.80 -36.83 -0.44
C ARG A 462 32.91 -37.86 0.23
N LYS A 463 33.16 -39.14 -0.08
CA LYS A 463 32.60 -40.29 0.65
C LYS A 463 33.17 -40.25 2.08
N PHE A 464 32.28 -40.33 3.06
CA PHE A 464 32.62 -40.53 4.47
C PHE A 464 33.25 -41.93 4.65
N PRO A 465 34.28 -42.08 5.50
CA PRO A 465 34.78 -43.39 5.90
C PRO A 465 33.90 -44.01 6.99
N ASP A 466 33.50 -45.26 6.75
CA ASP A 466 32.90 -46.18 7.72
C ASP A 466 33.89 -46.46 8.85
N LEU A 467 33.53 -46.12 10.10
CA LEU A 467 34.14 -46.71 11.29
C LEU A 467 33.13 -46.86 12.43
N LEU A 468 32.89 -48.15 12.72
CA LEU A 468 32.55 -48.82 13.97
C LEU A 468 31.11 -49.36 14.19
N PRO A 469 31.02 -50.55 14.82
CA PRO A 469 29.90 -51.46 14.65
C PRO A 469 28.99 -51.55 15.89
N GLY A 470 27.77 -52.02 15.65
CA GLY A 470 27.10 -52.96 16.55
C GLY A 470 26.58 -52.40 17.86
N ILE A 471 25.37 -51.85 17.84
CA ILE A 471 24.41 -52.05 18.93
C ILE A 471 23.10 -52.51 18.29
N ALA A 472 22.75 -53.74 18.61
CA ALA A 472 21.51 -54.40 18.18
C ALA A 472 20.29 -53.61 18.65
N MET A 473 19.32 -53.41 17.75
CA MET A 473 17.95 -53.10 18.13
C MET A 473 17.08 -54.33 17.87
N PRO A 474 16.21 -54.73 18.82
CA PRO A 474 15.38 -55.90 18.67
C PRO A 474 14.23 -55.62 17.69
N GLU A 475 14.02 -56.64 16.88
CA GLU A 475 12.88 -56.92 16.02
C GLU A 475 11.55 -56.68 16.79
N LEU A 476 10.80 -55.65 16.39
CA LEU A 476 9.43 -55.45 16.84
C LEU A 476 8.50 -55.80 15.67
N ALA A 477 8.00 -57.02 15.76
CA ALA A 477 7.02 -57.62 14.89
C ALA A 477 5.76 -56.74 14.77
N ASN A 478 5.32 -56.59 13.53
CA ASN A 478 3.96 -56.17 13.18
C ASN A 478 2.95 -57.02 13.94
N LYS A 479 2.16 -56.37 14.79
CA LYS A 479 0.89 -56.90 15.28
C LYS A 479 -0.17 -55.84 15.07
N GLU A 480 -0.95 -56.05 14.02
CA GLU A 480 -2.17 -55.32 13.71
C GLU A 480 -3.09 -55.34 14.93
N ALA A 481 -3.51 -54.17 15.39
CA ALA A 481 -4.51 -54.03 16.45
C ALA A 481 -5.92 -54.09 15.83
N PRO A 482 -6.86 -54.82 16.44
CA PRO A 482 -8.23 -54.91 15.95
C PRO A 482 -9.02 -53.64 16.28
N LEU A 483 -9.83 -53.22 15.30
CA LEU A 483 -10.90 -52.24 15.41
C LEU A 483 -11.85 -52.65 16.55
N TYR A 484 -12.09 -51.77 17.53
CA TYR A 484 -13.24 -51.87 18.44
C TYR A 484 -14.26 -50.80 18.09
N GLU A 485 -15.44 -51.27 17.75
CA GLU A 485 -16.70 -50.53 17.60
C GLU A 485 -17.19 -50.15 18.99
N ILE A 486 -17.36 -48.85 19.27
CA ILE A 486 -17.89 -48.36 20.54
C ILE A 486 -19.38 -48.08 20.37
N ASP A 487 -20.16 -48.95 21.00
CA ASP A 487 -21.60 -48.88 21.15
C ASP A 487 -21.98 -47.79 22.18
N ALA A 488 -22.89 -46.89 21.79
CA ALA A 488 -23.33 -45.78 22.62
C ALA A 488 -24.39 -46.22 23.63
N LYS A 489 -24.07 -46.20 24.93
CA LYS A 489 -25.09 -46.18 25.99
C LYS A 489 -24.62 -45.50 27.28
N LYS A 490 -25.30 -44.37 27.56
CA LYS A 490 -25.88 -43.94 28.84
C LYS A 490 -24.96 -43.90 30.07
N THR A 491 -24.55 -42.69 30.45
CA THR A 491 -24.18 -42.36 31.83
C THR A 491 -24.76 -41.01 32.23
N GLU A 492 -25.57 -41.04 33.28
CA GLU A 492 -26.00 -39.90 34.09
C GLU A 492 -24.79 -39.16 34.66
N ILE A 493 -24.86 -37.83 34.70
CA ILE A 493 -23.91 -36.98 35.42
C ILE A 493 -24.67 -36.30 36.56
N THR A 494 -24.31 -36.68 37.77
CA THR A 494 -24.58 -35.95 39.01
C THR A 494 -23.67 -34.72 39.07
N ALA A 495 -24.27 -33.53 39.15
CA ALA A 495 -23.58 -32.27 39.39
C ALA A 495 -23.66 -31.89 40.87
N GLU A 496 -22.51 -31.74 41.53
CA GLU A 496 -22.39 -31.06 42.82
C GLU A 496 -21.50 -29.80 42.69
N ALA A 497 -22.04 -28.73 43.26
CA ALA A 497 -21.38 -27.60 43.94
C ALA A 497 -20.53 -26.60 43.12
N VAL A 498 -21.18 -25.50 42.72
CA VAL A 498 -20.56 -24.15 42.71
C VAL A 498 -21.57 -23.14 43.28
N GLY A 499 -21.04 -22.21 44.08
CA GLY A 499 -21.73 -21.43 45.09
C GLY A 499 -22.68 -20.33 44.63
N TYR A 500 -23.59 -20.04 45.55
CA TYR A 500 -24.62 -19.01 45.54
C TYR A 500 -24.05 -17.60 45.77
N ILE A 501 -24.47 -16.64 44.95
CA ILE A 501 -24.53 -15.19 45.29
C ILE A 501 -25.90 -14.68 44.80
N PRO A 502 -26.74 -14.06 45.63
CA PRO A 502 -28.09 -13.64 45.24
C PRO A 502 -28.10 -12.25 44.58
N PRO A 503 -28.97 -11.98 43.59
CA PRO A 503 -29.22 -10.62 43.13
C PRO A 503 -30.37 -9.96 43.91
N THR A 504 -30.13 -8.70 44.25
CA THR A 504 -31.02 -7.72 44.84
C THR A 504 -32.19 -7.35 43.92
N GLU A 505 -33.33 -7.13 44.57
CA GLU A 505 -34.61 -6.66 44.05
C GLU A 505 -34.54 -5.27 43.40
N VAL A 506 -35.20 -5.10 42.24
CA VAL A 506 -35.79 -3.82 41.81
C VAL A 506 -37.10 -4.13 41.04
N PRO A 507 -38.23 -3.49 41.36
CA PRO A 507 -39.52 -3.73 40.70
C PRO A 507 -39.73 -2.75 39.53
N GLY A 508 -40.29 -3.24 38.42
CA GLY A 508 -40.70 -2.41 37.28
C GLY A 508 -41.72 -3.12 36.41
N ASP A 509 -42.99 -2.74 36.57
CA ASP A 509 -44.14 -3.20 35.79
C ASP A 509 -44.02 -2.84 34.30
N PHE A 510 -44.12 -3.83 33.42
CA PHE A 510 -44.54 -3.62 32.03
C PHE A 510 -45.55 -4.68 31.59
N LYS A 511 -46.70 -4.18 31.14
CA LYS A 511 -47.90 -4.91 30.74
C LYS A 511 -47.77 -5.37 29.27
N ALA A 512 -48.08 -6.63 29.00
CA ALA A 512 -48.07 -7.21 27.65
C ALA A 512 -49.20 -6.63 26.77
N ILE A 513 -48.88 -6.34 25.51
CA ILE A 513 -49.86 -6.05 24.45
C ILE A 513 -49.89 -7.27 23.53
N GLU A 514 -51.07 -7.88 23.43
CA GLU A 514 -51.41 -8.94 22.47
C GLU A 514 -51.61 -8.34 21.07
N MET A 515 -51.08 -8.98 20.04
CA MET A 515 -51.44 -8.73 18.63
C MET A 515 -52.21 -9.94 18.09
N PRO A 516 -53.38 -9.78 17.46
CA PRO A 516 -54.10 -10.89 16.88
C PRO A 516 -53.66 -11.17 15.44
N VAL A 517 -53.54 -12.47 15.16
CA VAL A 517 -53.49 -13.10 13.83
C VAL A 517 -54.90 -13.05 13.22
N LEU A 518 -55.01 -12.85 11.91
CA LEU A 518 -56.24 -13.18 11.19
C LEU A 518 -55.99 -13.60 9.73
N ASP A 519 -56.78 -14.60 9.35
CA ASP A 519 -56.67 -15.53 8.23
C ASP A 519 -57.16 -15.03 6.86
N ALA A 520 -56.53 -15.60 5.83
CA ALA A 520 -57.02 -16.20 4.58
C ALA A 520 -58.47 -15.96 3.99
N ILE A 521 -58.48 -15.62 2.67
CA ILE A 521 -59.34 -16.09 1.52
C ILE A 521 -60.76 -15.44 1.35
N PRO A 522 -61.44 -15.35 0.15
CA PRO A 522 -61.14 -15.74 -1.26
C PRO A 522 -61.42 -14.67 -2.39
N VAL A 523 -61.16 -15.14 -3.62
CA VAL A 523 -61.49 -14.68 -5.00
C VAL A 523 -63.00 -14.75 -5.36
N GLU A 524 -63.55 -13.79 -6.15
CA GLU A 524 -64.33 -13.97 -7.42
C GLU A 524 -65.03 -12.68 -7.96
N ILE A 525 -64.70 -12.34 -9.22
CA ILE A 525 -65.55 -12.08 -10.43
C ILE A 525 -66.54 -10.87 -10.58
N ASP A 526 -66.30 -10.15 -11.70
CA ASP A 526 -67.14 -9.36 -12.65
C ASP A 526 -67.73 -7.96 -12.39
N GLY A 527 -67.75 -7.17 -13.48
CA GLY A 527 -68.92 -6.34 -13.83
C GLY A 527 -68.83 -4.79 -13.83
N ARG A 528 -68.30 -4.23 -14.93
CA ARG A 528 -68.70 -3.01 -15.70
C ARG A 528 -69.25 -1.70 -15.06
N GLU A 529 -68.68 -0.61 -15.60
CA GLU A 529 -69.29 0.63 -16.14
C GLU A 529 -69.36 1.97 -15.34
N LEU A 530 -68.75 2.98 -15.98
CA LEU A 530 -69.07 4.42 -16.08
C LEU A 530 -68.91 5.33 -14.84
N PHE A 531 -67.97 6.28 -14.88
CA PHE A 531 -68.23 7.72 -15.05
C PHE A 531 -66.91 8.55 -15.18
N ARG A 532 -66.98 9.62 -15.97
CA ARG A 532 -65.91 10.53 -16.41
C ARG A 532 -65.41 11.52 -15.33
N PRO A 533 -64.25 12.19 -15.54
CA PRO A 533 -63.55 13.01 -14.54
C PRO A 533 -63.93 14.50 -14.60
N PRO A 534 -63.44 15.34 -13.66
CA PRO A 534 -63.25 16.77 -13.92
C PRO A 534 -61.79 17.23 -13.86
N LEU A 535 -61.44 18.05 -14.85
CA LEU A 535 -60.26 18.93 -14.98
C LEU A 535 -60.44 20.23 -14.15
N PRO A 536 -59.40 21.08 -14.02
CA PRO A 536 -59.18 21.92 -12.84
C PRO A 536 -59.78 23.33 -12.93
N ALA A 537 -59.99 23.95 -11.77
CA ALA A 537 -60.43 25.33 -11.64
C ALA A 537 -59.25 26.32 -11.54
N PHE A 538 -59.21 27.23 -12.51
CA PHE A 538 -58.60 28.56 -12.44
C PHE A 538 -59.45 29.46 -11.53
N VAL A 539 -58.83 30.20 -10.59
CA VAL A 539 -59.38 31.47 -10.07
C VAL A 539 -58.26 32.50 -9.91
N ARG A 540 -58.59 33.72 -10.31
CA ARG A 540 -57.78 34.90 -10.59
C ARG A 540 -58.18 36.02 -9.61
N ASP A 541 -57.26 36.98 -9.47
CA ASP A 541 -57.45 38.38 -9.07
C ASP A 541 -57.68 38.74 -7.59
N SER A 542 -56.74 39.56 -7.07
CA SER A 542 -57.10 40.81 -6.41
C SER A 542 -55.98 41.86 -6.59
N ARG A 543 -56.32 42.93 -7.32
CA ARG A 543 -55.58 44.19 -7.48
C ARG A 543 -55.74 45.06 -6.22
N PHE A 544 -54.80 45.97 -5.93
CA PHE A 544 -55.11 47.38 -5.62
C PHE A 544 -53.86 48.31 -5.58
N ASN A 545 -53.91 49.35 -6.44
CA ASN A 545 -53.32 50.72 -6.49
C ASN A 545 -52.00 51.08 -5.78
N ARG A 546 -50.97 51.68 -6.40
CA ARG A 546 -50.80 52.89 -7.28
C ARG A 546 -50.77 54.24 -6.52
N LYS A 547 -49.57 54.88 -6.51
CA LYS A 547 -49.23 56.31 -6.79
C LYS A 547 -47.79 56.60 -6.25
N GLN A 548 -46.96 57.55 -6.70
CA GLN A 548 -46.68 58.30 -7.93
C GLN A 548 -45.56 59.32 -7.58
N GLN A 549 -44.83 59.83 -8.58
CA GLN A 549 -43.84 60.95 -8.60
C GLN A 549 -42.36 60.52 -8.53
N ASN A 550 -41.38 61.16 -9.17
CA ASN A 550 -41.20 61.97 -10.41
C ASN A 550 -39.72 62.48 -10.35
N ILE A 551 -39.18 62.99 -11.47
CA ILE A 551 -37.96 63.83 -11.61
C ILE A 551 -36.64 63.11 -11.98
N ASP A 552 -36.42 62.93 -13.29
CA ASP A 552 -35.41 63.62 -14.12
C ASP A 552 -34.05 64.04 -13.51
N LYS A 553 -32.93 63.52 -14.05
CA LYS A 553 -31.99 64.21 -14.98
C LYS A 553 -30.51 63.81 -14.85
N ASP A 554 -29.93 63.62 -16.04
CA ASP A 554 -28.60 64.04 -16.52
C ASP A 554 -27.30 63.31 -16.12
N ASN A 555 -26.74 62.71 -17.18
CA ASN A 555 -25.40 62.93 -17.75
C ASN A 555 -24.19 62.07 -17.36
N ASN A 556 -23.69 61.37 -18.41
CA ASN A 556 -22.32 61.38 -18.97
C ASN A 556 -21.18 61.63 -17.96
N GLY A 557 -20.15 60.79 -17.83
CA GLY A 557 -19.38 60.13 -18.89
C GLY A 557 -17.91 60.60 -18.81
N SER A 558 -16.98 59.74 -19.23
CA SER A 558 -15.56 60.01 -19.54
C SER A 558 -14.49 59.78 -18.47
N THR A 559 -13.85 58.61 -18.61
CA THR A 559 -12.42 58.34 -18.86
C THR A 559 -11.33 59.44 -18.74
N ARG A 560 -10.19 58.95 -18.19
CA ARG A 560 -8.74 59.16 -18.52
C ARG A 560 -7.86 60.11 -17.67
N ILE A 561 -6.82 59.48 -17.12
CA ILE A 561 -5.48 59.88 -16.57
C ILE A 561 -4.77 60.87 -17.54
N PRO A 562 -3.88 61.85 -17.17
CA PRO A 562 -2.65 61.67 -16.34
C PRO A 562 -2.07 62.86 -15.52
N ALA A 563 -1.05 62.51 -14.71
CA ALA A 563 0.16 63.25 -14.30
C ALA A 563 0.07 64.56 -13.48
N GLY A 564 0.93 64.67 -12.45
CA GLY A 564 1.31 65.96 -11.84
C GLY A 564 1.84 65.85 -10.41
N GLU A 565 3.07 66.31 -10.22
CA GLU A 565 3.92 66.28 -9.03
C GLU A 565 3.43 67.14 -7.84
N GLY A 566 3.97 66.88 -6.64
CA GLY A 566 4.21 67.95 -5.66
C GLY A 566 4.00 67.64 -4.17
N GLY A 567 5.05 67.17 -3.49
CA GLY A 567 5.60 67.75 -2.24
C GLY A 567 4.82 67.72 -0.90
N ARG A 568 5.51 67.16 0.12
CA ARG A 568 5.68 67.63 1.54
C ARG A 568 4.40 67.87 2.37
N ASP A 569 4.24 67.52 3.64
CA ASP A 569 5.08 67.22 4.80
C ASP A 569 4.10 66.58 5.83
N SER A 570 4.40 65.52 6.58
CA SER A 570 4.78 65.56 8.01
C SER A 570 3.91 64.66 8.92
N TRP A 571 4.55 64.20 10.02
CA TRP A 571 4.02 63.60 11.27
C TRP A 571 3.87 62.06 11.40
N LYS A 572 5.00 61.46 11.83
CA LYS A 572 5.27 60.36 12.79
C LYS A 572 4.12 59.47 13.31
N PRO A 573 4.40 58.15 13.46
CA PRO A 573 3.91 57.35 14.57
C PRO A 573 5.02 56.95 15.57
N HIS A 574 4.56 56.57 16.75
CA HIS A 574 5.27 56.23 17.97
C HIS A 574 6.10 54.94 17.91
N ASP A 575 7.13 54.93 18.76
CA ASP A 575 7.99 53.81 19.15
C ASP A 575 7.22 52.60 19.71
N GLU A 576 7.68 51.38 19.40
CA GLU A 576 8.04 50.40 20.44
C GLU A 576 8.91 49.25 19.89
N ALA A 577 10.13 49.22 20.45
CA ALA A 577 11.15 48.19 20.64
C ALA A 577 11.04 46.75 20.04
N ALA A 578 12.14 46.40 19.36
CA ALA A 578 13.04 45.26 19.59
C ALA A 578 12.57 43.82 19.29
N PHE A 579 13.13 43.21 18.23
CA PHE A 579 14.25 42.26 18.35
C PHE A 579 14.93 41.99 16.99
N SER A 580 16.26 42.08 17.01
CA SER A 580 17.27 41.73 16.00
C SER A 580 17.32 40.20 15.80
N SER A 581 17.59 39.60 14.63
CA SER A 581 18.82 39.72 13.83
C SER A 581 18.70 39.03 12.46
N ASP A 582 19.18 39.75 11.45
CA ASP A 582 19.99 39.38 10.28
C ASP A 582 19.89 38.02 9.57
N ARG A 583 19.56 38.11 8.28
CA ARG A 583 20.25 37.32 7.23
C ARG A 583 20.40 38.16 5.95
N ARG A 584 21.56 38.78 5.76
CA ARG A 584 21.99 39.38 4.48
C ARG A 584 22.74 38.36 3.63
N GLN A 585 22.28 38.31 2.38
CA GLN A 585 23.01 38.18 1.11
C GLN A 585 24.53 37.95 1.15
N TYR A 586 24.97 36.93 0.41
CA TYR A 586 26.27 36.96 -0.29
C TYR A 586 26.09 36.58 -1.75
N LEU A 587 26.76 37.38 -2.58
CA LEU A 587 26.84 37.36 -4.04
C LEU A 587 27.85 36.33 -4.58
N ASN A 588 27.63 35.98 -5.84
CA ASN A 588 28.57 35.47 -6.85
C ASN A 588 30.06 35.76 -6.62
N ASN A 589 30.89 34.73 -6.79
CA ASN A 589 32.04 34.71 -7.72
C ASN A 589 32.87 33.42 -7.51
N SER A 590 33.07 32.63 -8.56
CA SER A 590 34.37 32.01 -8.82
C SER A 590 34.48 31.58 -10.28
N GLN A 591 35.26 32.34 -11.03
CA GLN A 591 35.82 31.95 -12.32
C GLN A 591 37.35 32.14 -12.22
N PHE A 592 38.08 31.23 -12.86
CA PHE A 592 39.51 31.25 -13.17
C PHE A 592 40.55 31.19 -12.03
N GLN A 593 41.30 30.08 -12.00
CA GLN A 593 42.77 30.16 -12.08
C GLN A 593 43.37 28.90 -12.72
N ASN A 594 44.11 29.14 -13.82
CA ASN A 594 45.15 28.27 -14.35
C ASN A 594 46.36 28.27 -13.41
N GLY A 595 47.04 27.13 -13.29
CA GLY A 595 48.34 27.02 -12.63
C GLY A 595 48.99 25.67 -12.91
N SER A 596 49.95 25.66 -13.84
CA SER A 596 50.81 24.58 -14.29
C SER A 596 51.96 24.23 -13.32
N THR A 597 52.68 23.15 -13.65
CA THR A 597 53.98 22.63 -13.13
C THR A 597 53.90 21.84 -11.82
N GLU A 598 54.43 20.62 -11.67
CA GLU A 598 55.43 19.79 -12.40
C GLU A 598 54.90 18.41 -12.83
#